data_AF-A0A926ESQ2-F1
#
_entry.id   AF-A0A926ESQ2-F1
#
_cell.length_a   1.000
_cell.length_b   1.000
_cell.length_c   1.000
_cell.angle_alpha   90.00
_cell.angle_beta   90.00
_cell.angle_gamma   90.00
#
_symmetry.space_group_name_H-M   'P 1'
#
loop_
_entity.id
_entity.type
_entity.pdbx_description
1 polymer ?
#
loop_
_entity_poly.entity_id
_entity_poly.type
_entity_poly.pdbx_seq_one_letter_code
_entity_poly.pdbx_strand_id
1 'polypeptide(L)'
;MLRPTFLGFETAKRGLTAAQKGLDIAGQNLTNWDSVGYTRQRMTQVALAPDSYRSRFSSSKVGFAGQGVDVTGIGQTRDQFLDKRFRDESGDVGYYEQSSTILNDIQAALNEYNPKNDTGLRASLLSINDALQAFSTNAYSETHANIVATQIYFDCVEYVNQIWDELQHPMVQSGEK
;
A
#
# COMPACT_ATOMS: atom_id res chain seq x y z
N MET A 1 57.41 22.51 14.91
CA MET A 1 56.09 21.84 14.78
C MET A 1 56.37 20.41 14.32
N LEU A 2 56.23 19.41 15.19
CA LEU A 2 56.50 18.00 14.83
C LEU A 2 55.22 17.40 14.23
N ARG A 3 55.27 16.93 12.98
CA ARG A 3 54.23 16.02 12.47
C ARG A 3 54.38 14.70 13.23
N PRO A 4 53.29 14.12 13.78
CA PRO A 4 53.36 12.78 14.36
C PRO A 4 53.87 11.80 13.30
N THR A 5 54.79 10.92 13.67
CA THR A 5 55.51 10.01 12.75
C THR A 5 54.57 9.11 11.93
N PHE A 6 53.38 8.79 12.46
CA PHE A 6 52.39 7.94 11.79
C PHE A 6 51.19 8.70 11.19
N LEU A 7 51.12 10.03 11.31
CA LEU A 7 49.96 10.81 10.85
C LEU A 7 49.74 10.66 9.34
N GLY A 8 50.82 10.67 8.55
CA GLY A 8 50.72 10.49 7.09
C GLY A 8 50.19 9.11 6.69
N PHE A 9 50.60 8.06 7.40
CA PHE A 9 50.10 6.69 7.18
C PHE A 9 48.62 6.56 7.55
N GLU A 10 48.20 7.18 8.66
CA GLU A 10 46.81 7.17 9.09
C GLU A 10 45.90 7.94 8.11
N THR A 11 46.36 9.09 7.60
CA THR A 11 45.66 9.83 6.55
C THR A 11 45.53 9.01 5.26
N ALA A 12 46.60 8.35 4.82
CA ALA A 12 46.56 7.48 3.64
C ALA A 12 45.64 6.28 3.84
N LYS A 13 45.69 5.64 5.02
CA LYS A 13 44.80 4.53 5.40
C LYS A 13 43.33 4.96 5.33
N ARG A 14 42.98 6.10 5.93
CA ARG A 14 41.59 6.63 5.89
C ARG A 14 41.13 6.91 4.47
N GLY A 15 41.99 7.51 3.64
CA GLY A 15 41.70 7.72 2.22
C GLY A 15 41.44 6.42 1.46
N LEU A 16 42.26 5.40 1.68
CA LEU A 16 42.09 4.08 1.06
C LEU A 16 40.80 3.40 1.53
N THR A 17 40.51 3.41 2.83
CA THR A 17 39.28 2.84 3.39
C THR A 17 38.04 3.53 2.83
N ALA A 18 38.06 4.87 2.72
CA ALA A 18 36.96 5.64 2.13
C ALA A 18 36.77 5.29 0.64
N ALA A 19 37.86 5.17 -0.11
CA ALA A 19 37.81 4.76 -1.52
C ALA A 19 37.27 3.34 -1.70
N GLN A 20 37.72 2.38 -0.88
CA GLN A 20 37.24 1.00 -0.89
C GLN A 20 35.73 0.95 -0.65
N LYS A 21 35.24 1.66 0.38
CA LYS A 21 33.80 1.71 0.65
C LYS A 21 33.02 2.41 -0.48
N GLY A 22 33.63 3.35 -1.20
CA GLY A 22 33.06 3.97 -2.38
C GLY A 22 32.88 2.97 -3.53
N LEU A 23 33.86 2.08 -3.73
CA LEU A 23 33.77 0.98 -4.70
C LEU A 23 32.69 -0.04 -4.31
N ASP A 24 32.54 -0.37 -3.03
CA ASP A 24 31.47 -1.27 -2.58
C ASP A 24 30.07 -0.73 -2.94
N ILE A 25 29.84 0.56 -2.70
CA ILE A 25 28.56 1.23 -3.02
C ILE A 25 28.38 1.33 -4.55
N ALA A 26 29.44 1.58 -5.30
CA ALA A 26 29.37 1.57 -6.76
C ALA A 26 29.02 0.17 -7.29
N GLY A 27 29.61 -0.87 -6.73
CA GLY A 27 29.28 -2.27 -7.03
C GLY A 27 27.82 -2.58 -6.72
N GLN A 28 27.35 -2.20 -5.52
CA GLN A 28 25.95 -2.40 -5.12
C GLN A 28 24.96 -1.66 -6.03
N ASN A 29 25.28 -0.44 -6.44
CA ASN A 29 24.45 0.31 -7.39
C ASN A 29 24.40 -0.37 -8.75
N LEU A 30 25.54 -0.89 -9.22
CA LEU A 30 25.63 -1.56 -10.52
C LEU A 30 24.87 -2.88 -10.53
N THR A 31 24.98 -3.69 -9.47
CA THR A 31 24.28 -4.99 -9.42
C THR A 31 22.77 -4.84 -9.29
N ASN A 32 22.29 -3.77 -8.69
CA ASN A 32 20.86 -3.54 -8.46
C ASN A 32 20.25 -2.49 -9.41
N TRP A 33 20.93 -2.15 -10.50
CA TRP A 33 20.50 -1.06 -11.39
C TRP A 33 19.11 -1.29 -12.00
N ASP A 34 18.75 -2.54 -12.25
CA ASP A 34 17.47 -2.98 -12.83
C ASP A 34 16.50 -3.55 -11.78
N SER A 35 16.86 -3.46 -10.50
CA SER A 35 16.00 -3.95 -9.42
C SER A 35 14.88 -2.96 -9.16
N VAL A 36 13.63 -3.41 -9.29
CA VAL A 36 12.43 -2.58 -9.06
C VAL A 36 12.47 -2.03 -7.62
N GLY A 37 12.29 -0.71 -7.50
CA GLY A 37 12.32 -0.01 -6.21
C GLY A 37 13.72 0.30 -5.67
N TYR A 38 14.79 -0.11 -6.36
CA TYR A 38 16.14 0.28 -5.96
C TYR A 38 16.40 1.77 -6.18
N THR A 39 16.98 2.42 -5.17
CA THR A 39 17.38 3.82 -5.23
C THR A 39 18.89 3.93 -5.11
N ARG A 40 19.50 4.65 -6.05
CA ARG A 40 20.96 4.85 -6.07
C ARG A 40 21.46 5.45 -4.77
N GLN A 41 22.49 4.80 -4.21
CA GLN A 41 23.18 5.24 -3.01
C GLN A 41 24.45 6.03 -3.35
N ARG A 42 24.70 7.11 -2.61
CA ARG A 42 25.88 7.96 -2.73
C ARG A 42 26.53 8.13 -1.36
N MET A 43 27.82 7.83 -1.28
CA MET A 43 28.62 8.12 -0.09
C MET A 43 28.86 9.63 0.04
N THR A 44 28.71 10.14 1.26
CA THR A 44 29.14 11.48 1.63
C THR A 44 30.46 11.38 2.38
N GLN A 45 31.46 12.11 1.90
CA GLN A 45 32.79 12.19 2.49
C GLN A 45 33.03 13.63 2.95
N VAL A 46 33.63 13.79 4.12
CA VAL A 46 33.97 15.11 4.67
C VAL A 46 35.42 15.10 5.10
N ALA A 47 36.11 16.22 4.87
CA ALA A 47 37.47 16.40 5.34
C ALA A 47 37.49 16.47 6.88
N LEU A 48 38.40 15.74 7.51
CA LEU A 48 38.59 15.83 8.95
C LEU A 48 39.10 17.22 9.31
N ALA A 49 38.33 17.91 10.15
CA ALA A 49 38.70 19.23 10.61
C ALA A 49 39.99 19.17 11.45
N PRO A 50 40.95 20.08 11.22
CA PRO A 50 42.14 20.15 12.05
C PRO A 50 41.73 20.53 13.48
N ASP A 51 42.11 19.70 14.46
CA ASP A 51 41.95 19.99 15.88
C ASP A 51 42.88 21.14 16.31
N SER A 52 42.49 22.35 15.93
CA SER A 52 43.25 23.59 16.15
C SER A 52 42.68 24.45 17.27
N TYR A 53 41.49 24.12 17.79
CA TYR A 53 40.72 25.00 18.67
C TYR A 53 40.35 24.40 20.02
N ARG A 54 40.83 23.21 20.38
CA ARG A 54 40.53 22.62 21.70
C ARG A 54 41.25 23.26 22.89
N SER A 55 42.20 24.18 22.68
CA SER A 55 42.88 24.89 23.78
C SER A 55 43.06 26.37 23.47
N ARG A 56 42.58 27.24 24.37
CA ARG A 56 42.77 28.71 24.35
C ARG A 56 44.24 29.13 24.44
N PHE A 57 45.14 28.19 24.74
CA PHE A 57 46.58 28.39 24.88
C PHE A 57 47.40 27.64 23.80
N SER A 58 46.76 27.13 22.75
CA SER A 58 47.47 26.46 21.65
C SER A 58 48.38 27.44 20.91
N SER A 59 49.68 27.14 20.84
CA SER A 59 50.70 28.02 20.23
C SER A 59 50.78 27.93 18.71
N SER A 60 50.00 27.05 18.07
CA SER A 60 50.07 26.82 16.62
C SER A 60 48.89 27.49 15.90
N LYS A 61 49.16 28.58 15.17
CA LYS A 61 48.18 29.25 14.28
C LYS A 61 47.78 28.41 13.06
N VAL A 62 48.54 27.34 12.79
CA VAL A 62 48.27 26.35 11.74
C VAL A 62 48.13 25.02 12.47
N GLY A 63 46.90 24.55 12.70
CA GLY A 63 46.68 23.21 13.28
C GLY A 63 47.26 22.10 12.41
N PHE A 64 47.11 20.84 12.85
CA PHE A 64 47.39 19.68 12.00
C PHE A 64 46.38 19.64 10.82
N ALA A 65 46.60 20.48 9.81
CA ALA A 65 45.84 20.50 8.56
C ALA A 65 46.16 19.25 7.74
N GLY A 66 45.15 18.70 7.07
CA GLY A 66 45.30 17.49 6.24
C GLY A 66 45.29 16.18 7.03
N GLN A 67 44.32 16.01 7.94
CA GLN A 67 44.15 14.75 8.69
C GLN A 67 43.48 13.63 7.87
N GLY A 68 43.02 13.94 6.65
CA GLY A 68 42.38 13.02 5.74
C GLY A 68 40.87 13.23 5.65
N VAL A 69 40.18 12.15 5.32
CA VAL A 69 38.75 12.11 5.02
C VAL A 69 38.05 11.15 5.98
N ASP A 70 36.82 11.47 6.32
CA ASP A 70 35.89 10.60 7.02
C ASP A 70 34.60 10.41 6.21
N VAL A 71 33.95 9.26 6.38
CA VAL A 71 32.68 8.93 5.73
C VAL A 71 31.55 9.22 6.69
N THR A 72 30.79 10.28 6.44
CA THR A 72 29.71 10.71 7.36
C THR A 72 28.44 9.90 7.20
N GLY A 73 28.22 9.31 6.02
CA GLY A 73 27.06 8.47 5.76
C GLY A 73 26.88 8.14 4.30
N ILE A 74 25.80 7.39 4.03
CA ILE A 74 25.37 7.00 2.69
C ILE A 74 23.98 7.58 2.49
N GLY A 75 23.86 8.53 1.57
CA GLY A 75 22.59 9.13 1.16
C GLY A 75 21.98 8.42 -0.04
N GLN A 76 20.69 8.58 -0.24
CA GLN A 76 19.99 8.15 -1.44
C GLN A 76 19.83 9.34 -2.40
N THR A 77 19.98 9.10 -3.69
CA THR A 77 19.67 10.09 -4.72
C THR A 77 18.23 9.87 -5.18
N ARG A 78 17.32 10.77 -4.78
CA ARG A 78 15.89 10.70 -5.07
C ARG A 78 15.38 12.02 -5.63
N ASP A 79 14.36 11.95 -6.47
CA ASP A 79 13.59 13.11 -6.90
C ASP A 79 12.38 13.28 -5.98
N GLN A 80 12.39 14.35 -5.18
CA GLN A 80 11.34 14.63 -4.21
C GLN A 80 9.97 14.85 -4.87
N PHE A 81 9.92 15.36 -6.11
CA PHE A 81 8.68 15.57 -6.83
C PHE A 81 8.07 14.22 -7.24
N LEU A 82 8.88 13.33 -7.84
CA LEU A 82 8.42 12.00 -8.23
C LEU A 82 8.02 11.14 -7.03
N ASP A 83 8.78 11.22 -5.92
CA ASP A 83 8.44 10.53 -4.69
C ASP A 83 7.07 10.94 -4.13
N LYS A 84 6.76 12.24 -4.19
CA LYS A 84 5.47 12.74 -3.75
C LYS A 84 4.35 12.22 -4.66
N ARG A 85 4.50 12.36 -5.98
CA ARG A 85 3.51 11.90 -6.95
C ARG A 85 3.25 10.40 -6.83
N PHE A 86 4.29 9.60 -6.62
CA PHE A 86 4.15 8.17 -6.40
C PHE A 86 3.34 7.85 -5.13
N ARG A 87 3.58 8.56 -4.02
CA ARG A 87 2.84 8.36 -2.77
C ARG A 87 1.37 8.77 -2.89
N ASP A 88 1.12 9.90 -3.56
CA ASP A 88 -0.24 10.40 -3.79
C ASP A 88 -1.03 9.39 -4.65
N GLU A 89 -0.47 8.96 -5.79
CA GLU A 89 -1.10 7.98 -6.68
C GLU A 89 -1.28 6.61 -6.02
N SER A 90 -0.31 6.17 -5.21
CA SER A 90 -0.44 4.92 -4.45
C SER A 90 -1.59 4.97 -3.44
N GLY A 91 -1.86 6.15 -2.87
CA GLY A 91 -3.01 6.38 -2.00
C GLY A 91 -4.33 6.27 -2.76
N ASP A 92 -4.40 6.88 -3.94
CA ASP A 92 -5.58 6.83 -4.81
C ASP A 92 -5.87 5.39 -5.27
N VAL A 93 -4.84 4.64 -5.68
CA VAL A 93 -4.97 3.22 -6.02
C VAL A 93 -5.56 2.42 -4.86
N GLY A 94 -5.04 2.59 -3.64
CA GLY A 94 -5.56 1.89 -2.46
C GLY A 94 -7.03 2.24 -2.16
N TYR A 95 -7.43 3.50 -2.34
CA TYR A 95 -8.82 3.93 -2.19
C TYR A 95 -9.74 3.27 -3.21
N TYR A 96 -9.35 3.27 -4.49
CA TYR A 96 -10.15 2.69 -5.57
C TYR A 96 -10.18 1.17 -5.50
N GLU A 97 -9.11 0.52 -5.07
CA GLU A 97 -9.06 -0.93 -4.85
C GLU A 97 -10.03 -1.34 -3.74
N GLN A 98 -10.02 -0.65 -2.59
CA GLN A 98 -10.99 -0.92 -1.53
C GLN A 98 -12.43 -0.62 -1.95
N SER A 99 -12.64 0.49 -2.67
CA SER A 99 -13.97 0.84 -3.20
C SER A 99 -14.47 -0.23 -4.18
N SER A 100 -13.60 -0.75 -5.05
CA SER A 100 -13.93 -1.82 -5.97
C SER A 100 -14.26 -3.11 -5.23
N THR A 101 -13.52 -3.46 -4.18
CA THR A 101 -13.82 -4.64 -3.35
C THR A 101 -15.19 -4.53 -2.72
N ILE A 102 -15.52 -3.39 -2.09
CA ILE A 102 -16.84 -3.16 -1.48
C ILE A 102 -17.95 -3.26 -2.53
N LEU A 103 -17.76 -2.64 -3.71
CA LEU A 103 -18.76 -2.71 -4.79
C LEU A 103 -18.95 -4.13 -5.33
N ASN A 104 -17.87 -4.92 -5.42
CA ASN A 104 -17.94 -6.33 -5.82
C ASN A 104 -18.68 -7.17 -4.76
N ASP A 105 -18.46 -6.91 -3.47
CA ASP A 105 -19.18 -7.60 -2.40
C ASP A 105 -20.68 -7.27 -2.43
N ILE A 106 -21.04 -5.99 -2.65
CA ILE A 106 -22.43 -5.57 -2.83
C ILE A 106 -23.04 -6.25 -4.07
N GLN A 107 -22.31 -6.29 -5.19
CA GLN A 107 -22.76 -6.97 -6.40
C GLN A 107 -23.00 -8.46 -6.16
N ALA A 108 -22.11 -9.12 -5.43
CA ALA A 108 -22.22 -10.54 -5.10
C ALA A 108 -23.43 -10.82 -4.19
N ALA A 109 -23.67 -9.96 -3.18
CA ALA A 109 -24.81 -10.10 -2.27
C ALA A 109 -26.17 -9.85 -2.97
N LEU A 110 -26.22 -8.91 -3.92
CA LEU A 110 -27.46 -8.65 -4.67
C LEU A 110 -27.80 -9.80 -5.61
N ASN A 111 -26.81 -10.39 -6.30
CA ASN A 111 -26.96 -11.55 -7.18
C ASN A 111 -28.18 -11.50 -8.13
N GLU A 112 -28.57 -10.30 -8.59
CA GLU A 112 -29.83 -10.06 -9.31
C GLU A 112 -29.79 -10.47 -10.79
N TYR A 113 -28.61 -10.79 -11.34
CA TYR A 113 -28.48 -11.06 -12.77
C TYR A 113 -27.69 -12.33 -13.03
N ASN A 114 -28.42 -13.39 -13.38
CA ASN A 114 -27.85 -14.55 -14.04
C ASN A 114 -28.41 -14.61 -15.48
N PRO A 115 -27.58 -14.43 -16.51
CA PRO A 115 -28.04 -14.43 -17.90
C PRO A 115 -28.61 -15.78 -18.38
N LYS A 116 -28.45 -16.85 -17.59
CA LYS A 116 -28.93 -18.20 -17.91
C LYS A 116 -30.20 -18.59 -17.13
N ASN A 117 -30.40 -18.03 -15.94
CA ASN A 117 -31.52 -18.33 -15.05
C ASN A 117 -32.09 -17.00 -14.52
N ASP A 118 -33.38 -16.72 -14.72
CA ASP A 118 -34.01 -15.53 -14.13
C ASP A 118 -34.13 -15.79 -12.61
N THR A 119 -33.21 -15.25 -11.82
CA THR A 119 -33.14 -15.42 -10.36
C THR A 119 -33.13 -14.05 -9.68
N GLY A 120 -33.52 -14.03 -8.41
CA GLY A 120 -33.52 -12.82 -7.59
C GLY A 120 -34.86 -12.09 -7.55
N LEU A 121 -34.86 -10.83 -7.11
CA LEU A 121 -36.09 -10.10 -6.78
C LEU A 121 -37.08 -10.04 -7.93
N ARG A 122 -36.58 -9.88 -9.16
CA ARG A 122 -37.42 -9.85 -10.36
C ARG A 122 -38.19 -11.15 -10.54
N ALA A 123 -37.51 -12.30 -10.42
CA ALA A 123 -38.14 -13.60 -10.53
C ALA A 123 -39.18 -13.81 -9.43
N SER A 124 -38.89 -13.39 -8.21
CA SER A 124 -39.84 -13.39 -7.08
C SER A 124 -41.07 -12.53 -7.32
N LEU A 125 -40.91 -11.36 -7.95
CA LEU A 125 -42.06 -10.50 -8.30
C LEU A 125 -42.90 -11.10 -9.42
N LEU A 126 -42.28 -11.80 -10.37
CA LEU A 126 -42.97 -12.50 -11.45
C LEU A 126 -43.76 -13.69 -10.91
N SER A 127 -43.20 -14.51 -10.03
CA SER A 127 -43.90 -15.65 -9.43
C SER A 127 -45.10 -15.22 -8.58
N ILE A 128 -44.98 -14.12 -7.83
CA ILE A 128 -46.10 -13.50 -7.10
C ILE A 128 -47.17 -13.01 -8.08
N ASN A 129 -46.75 -12.39 -9.19
CA ASN A 129 -47.69 -11.94 -10.22
C ASN A 129 -48.46 -13.12 -10.83
N ASP A 130 -47.79 -14.21 -11.17
CA ASP A 130 -48.40 -15.42 -11.72
C ASP A 130 -49.36 -16.07 -10.72
N ALA A 131 -48.98 -16.13 -9.43
CA ALA A 131 -49.84 -16.63 -8.36
C ALA A 131 -51.11 -15.76 -8.21
N LEU A 132 -50.97 -14.44 -8.27
CA LEU A 132 -52.10 -13.50 -8.23
C LEU A 132 -53.00 -13.65 -9.46
N GLN A 133 -52.43 -13.86 -10.64
CA GLN A 133 -53.20 -14.13 -11.85
C GLN A 133 -54.01 -15.43 -11.71
N ALA A 134 -53.39 -16.51 -11.22
CA ALA A 134 -54.08 -17.79 -10.99
C ALA A 134 -55.18 -17.69 -9.92
N PHE A 135 -54.97 -16.85 -8.89
CA PHE A 135 -56.01 -16.55 -7.90
C PHE A 135 -57.15 -15.72 -8.50
N SER A 136 -56.86 -14.77 -9.39
CA SER A 136 -57.89 -13.92 -10.02
C SER A 136 -58.90 -14.74 -10.83
N THR A 137 -58.46 -15.83 -11.46
CA THR A 137 -59.34 -16.76 -12.18
C THR A 137 -60.11 -17.71 -11.25
N ASN A 138 -59.66 -17.87 -10.00
CA ASN A 138 -60.21 -18.79 -9.00
C ASN A 138 -60.44 -18.09 -7.64
N ALA A 139 -61.11 -16.93 -7.66
CA ALA A 139 -61.14 -15.96 -6.55
C ALA A 139 -61.72 -16.45 -5.20
N TYR A 140 -62.34 -17.63 -5.17
CA TYR A 140 -62.92 -18.24 -3.95
C TYR A 140 -62.20 -19.53 -3.52
N SER A 141 -61.15 -19.93 -4.24
CA SER A 141 -60.38 -21.13 -3.92
C SER A 141 -59.38 -20.85 -2.81
N GLU A 142 -59.58 -21.49 -1.65
CA GLU A 142 -58.63 -21.43 -0.52
C GLU A 142 -57.23 -21.92 -0.92
N THR A 143 -57.15 -22.94 -1.78
CA THR A 143 -55.88 -23.44 -2.32
C THR A 143 -55.10 -22.33 -3.04
N HIS A 144 -55.75 -21.57 -3.91
CA HIS A 144 -55.09 -20.50 -4.67
C HIS A 144 -54.74 -19.30 -3.77
N ALA A 145 -55.58 -18.98 -2.78
CA ALA A 145 -55.25 -17.97 -1.78
C ALA A 145 -54.00 -18.35 -0.96
N ASN A 146 -53.89 -19.61 -0.55
CA ASN A 146 -52.73 -20.12 0.17
C ASN A 146 -51.46 -20.10 -0.70
N ILE A 147 -51.54 -20.42 -1.99
CA ILE A 147 -50.41 -20.34 -2.93
C ILE A 147 -49.85 -18.91 -3.00
N VAL A 148 -50.71 -17.90 -3.12
CA VAL A 148 -50.28 -16.49 -3.13
C VAL A 148 -49.56 -16.13 -1.83
N ALA A 149 -50.13 -16.52 -0.68
CA ALA A 149 -49.52 -16.24 0.63
C ALA A 149 -48.16 -16.91 0.79
N THR A 150 -48.02 -18.18 0.36
CA THR A 150 -46.74 -18.88 0.40
C THR A 150 -45.72 -18.26 -0.54
N GLN A 151 -46.11 -17.85 -1.74
CA GLN A 151 -45.17 -17.27 -2.71
C GLN A 151 -44.63 -15.92 -2.22
N ILE A 152 -45.48 -15.08 -1.62
CA ILE A 152 -45.04 -13.81 -1.04
C ILE A 152 -44.01 -14.04 0.07
N TYR A 153 -44.25 -15.04 0.94
CA TYR A 153 -43.36 -15.35 2.04
C TYR A 153 -42.02 -15.92 1.56
N PHE A 154 -42.03 -17.01 0.81
CA PHE A 154 -40.81 -17.70 0.39
C PHE A 154 -40.01 -16.90 -0.63
N ASP A 155 -40.65 -16.28 -1.62
CA ASP A 155 -39.90 -15.67 -2.71
C ASP A 155 -39.47 -14.24 -2.42
N CYS A 156 -40.29 -13.45 -1.72
CA CYS A 156 -39.99 -12.03 -1.49
C CYS A 156 -39.43 -11.78 -0.09
N VAL A 157 -40.09 -12.29 0.96
CA VAL A 157 -39.66 -12.00 2.34
C VAL A 157 -38.35 -12.70 2.65
N GLU A 158 -38.24 -14.00 2.34
CA GLU A 158 -37.00 -14.76 2.59
C GLU A 158 -35.83 -14.21 1.75
N TYR A 159 -36.06 -13.88 0.49
CA TYR A 159 -35.03 -13.32 -0.38
C TYR A 159 -34.52 -11.95 0.10
N VAL A 160 -35.41 -11.05 0.54
CA VAL A 160 -35.00 -9.76 1.12
C VAL A 160 -34.23 -9.96 2.43
N ASN A 161 -34.65 -10.90 3.27
CA ASN A 161 -33.94 -11.24 4.50
C ASN A 161 -32.55 -11.84 4.21
N GLN A 162 -32.43 -12.68 3.18
CA GLN A 162 -31.14 -13.24 2.77
C GLN A 162 -30.17 -12.13 2.31
N ILE A 163 -30.61 -11.22 1.44
CA ILE A 163 -29.79 -10.07 1.01
C ILE A 163 -29.37 -9.25 2.23
N TRP A 164 -30.28 -9.03 3.17
CA TRP A 164 -30.00 -8.28 4.39
C TRP A 164 -28.88 -8.94 5.21
N ASP A 165 -28.95 -10.24 5.43
CA ASP A 165 -27.93 -10.99 6.17
C ASP A 165 -26.58 -11.00 5.43
N GLU A 166 -26.61 -11.17 4.11
CA GLU A 166 -25.41 -11.14 3.25
C GLU A 166 -24.74 -9.76 3.21
N LEU A 167 -25.49 -8.66 3.31
CA LEU A 167 -24.93 -7.31 3.39
C LEU A 167 -24.40 -6.95 4.77
N GLN A 168 -24.94 -7.53 5.85
CA GLN A 168 -24.42 -7.30 7.21
C GLN A 168 -23.06 -7.96 7.44
N HIS A 169 -22.83 -9.15 6.87
CA HIS A 169 -21.62 -9.94 7.08
C HIS A 169 -20.30 -9.25 6.64
N PRO A 170 -20.19 -8.61 5.45
CA PRO A 170 -18.98 -7.92 5.01
C PRO A 170 -18.77 -6.58 5.74
N MET A 171 -19.82 -5.89 6.19
CA MET A 171 -19.69 -4.64 6.96
C MET A 171 -19.06 -4.84 8.34
N VAL A 172 -19.22 -6.00 8.96
CA VAL A 172 -18.62 -6.32 10.28
C VAL A 172 -17.13 -6.63 10.15
N GLN A 173 -16.70 -7.31 9.09
CA GLN A 173 -15.28 -7.68 8.90
C GLN A 173 -14.41 -6.52 8.40
N SER A 174 -14.99 -5.54 7.71
CA SER A 174 -14.28 -4.32 7.28
C SER A 174 -14.01 -3.33 8.42
N GLY A 175 -14.67 -3.47 9.58
CA GLY A 175 -14.46 -2.61 10.75
C GLY A 175 -13.37 -3.10 11.72
N GLU A 176 -12.83 -4.30 11.51
CA GLU A 176 -11.83 -4.95 12.39
C GLU A 176 -10.39 -4.95 11.83
N LYS A 177 -10.13 -4.27 10.70
CA LYS A 177 -8.78 -4.09 10.15
C LYS A 177 -8.44 -2.62 10.01
#